data_AF-A0A1X7UDD0-F1
#
_entry.id   AF-A0A1X7UDD0-F1
#
_cell.length_a   1.000
_cell.length_b   1.000
_cell.length_c   1.000
_cell.angle_alpha   90.00
_cell.angle_beta   90.00
_cell.angle_gamma   90.00
#
_symmetry.space_group_name_H-M   'P 1'
#
loop_
_entity.id
_entity.type
_entity.pdbx_description
1 polymer ?
#
loop_
_entity_poly.entity_id
_entity_poly.type
_entity_poly.pdbx_seq_one_letter_code
_entity_poly.pdbx_strand_id
1 'polypeptide(L)'
;MPPHYTIKKCPFRVSSVHKDLGVYLSADLSWSNHISHIISKAYKRLGLIRRYYSISISVEIKKTLYIYLVRSQLVYCSLIWRPNFVKDFMLLERVQQKATKYILNNFVSDYGTRLMSLNMLPSVIILELNDKSFLSKM
;
A
#
# COMPACT_ATOMS: atom_id res chain seq x y z
N MET A 1 -18.40 7.00 -29.56
CA MET A 1 -17.17 7.83 -29.49
C MET A 1 -17.24 8.66 -28.21
N PRO A 2 -16.18 8.74 -27.41
CA PRO A 2 -16.18 9.62 -26.24
C PRO A 2 -16.31 11.10 -26.68
N PRO A 3 -16.98 11.95 -25.89
CA PRO A 3 -17.19 13.35 -26.24
C PRO A 3 -15.86 14.13 -26.29
N HIS A 4 -15.67 14.90 -27.36
CA HIS A 4 -14.51 15.78 -27.54
C HIS A 4 -14.80 17.17 -26.97
N TYR A 5 -14.26 17.45 -25.78
CA TYR A 5 -14.40 18.76 -25.14
C TYR A 5 -13.29 19.70 -25.62
N THR A 6 -13.66 20.94 -25.91
CA THR A 6 -12.71 22.02 -26.23
C THR A 6 -12.83 23.13 -25.18
N ILE A 7 -11.71 23.56 -24.62
CA ILE A 7 -11.62 24.76 -23.77
C ILE A 7 -10.85 25.79 -24.57
N LYS A 8 -11.46 26.96 -24.81
CA LYS A 8 -10.85 28.05 -25.61
C LYS A 8 -10.32 27.59 -26.99
N LYS A 9 -11.05 26.69 -27.67
CA LYS A 9 -10.68 26.09 -28.97
C LYS A 9 -9.46 25.15 -28.95
N CYS A 10 -8.93 24.80 -27.78
CA CYS A 10 -7.92 23.76 -27.63
C CYS A 10 -8.59 22.41 -27.29
N PRO A 11 -8.31 21.32 -28.03
CA PRO A 11 -8.86 20.00 -27.72
C PRO A 11 -8.29 19.49 -26.39
N PHE A 12 -9.18 19.07 -25.48
CA PHE A 12 -8.76 18.46 -24.22
C PHE A 12 -8.19 17.07 -24.49
N ARG A 13 -6.98 16.79 -23.98
CA ARG A 13 -6.39 15.45 -24.07
C ARG A 13 -7.13 14.53 -23.11
N VAL A 14 -7.93 13.63 -23.66
CA VAL A 14 -8.54 12.54 -22.88
C VAL A 14 -7.42 11.61 -22.45
N SER A 15 -7.15 11.56 -21.15
CA SER A 15 -6.20 10.61 -20.56
C SER A 15 -6.95 9.40 -20.02
N SER A 16 -6.45 8.20 -20.30
CA SER A 16 -7.00 6.96 -19.75
C SER A 16 -6.66 6.77 -18.27
N VAL A 17 -5.65 7.49 -17.75
CA VAL A 17 -5.27 7.47 -16.33
C VAL A 17 -5.05 8.90 -15.86
N HIS A 18 -5.66 9.24 -14.72
CA HIS A 18 -5.48 10.51 -14.04
C HIS A 18 -4.90 10.28 -12.65
N LYS A 19 -4.02 11.16 -12.19
CA LYS A 19 -3.44 11.08 -10.85
C LYS A 19 -3.90 12.28 -10.04
N ASP A 20 -4.55 12.02 -8.91
CA ASP A 20 -4.99 13.06 -7.99
C ASP A 20 -4.61 12.69 -6.54
N LEU A 21 -4.01 13.62 -5.81
CA LEU A 21 -3.51 13.45 -4.43
C LEU A 21 -2.68 12.16 -4.18
N GLY A 22 -2.08 11.59 -5.22
CA GLY A 22 -1.31 10.34 -5.14
C GLY A 22 -2.10 9.07 -5.43
N VAL A 23 -3.41 9.17 -5.66
CA VAL A 23 -4.29 8.11 -6.15
C VAL A 23 -4.33 8.13 -7.68
N TYR A 24 -4.31 6.95 -8.30
CA TYR A 24 -4.39 6.81 -9.76
C TYR A 24 -5.78 6.30 -10.13
N LEU A 25 -6.51 7.10 -10.89
CA LEU A 25 -7.85 6.82 -11.40
C LEU A 25 -7.73 6.39 -12.86
N SER A 26 -8.15 5.17 -13.15
CA SER A 26 -8.19 4.63 -14.51
C SER A 26 -9.57 4.84 -15.12
N ALA A 27 -9.67 5.01 -16.44
CA ALA A 27 -10.94 5.23 -17.15
C ALA A 27 -11.92 4.04 -17.05
N ASP A 28 -11.40 2.83 -16.84
CA ASP A 28 -12.15 1.60 -16.55
C ASP A 28 -12.51 1.44 -15.06
N LEU A 29 -12.19 2.45 -14.24
CA LEU A 29 -12.32 2.44 -12.78
C LEU A 29 -11.56 1.28 -12.10
N SER A 30 -10.60 0.68 -12.80
CA SER A 30 -9.77 -0.38 -12.23
C SER A 30 -8.68 0.20 -11.34
N TRP A 31 -8.65 -0.29 -10.10
CA TRP A 31 -7.60 0.03 -9.12
C TRP A 31 -6.31 -0.76 -9.34
N SER A 32 -6.27 -1.71 -10.29
CA SER A 32 -5.11 -2.59 -10.50
C SER A 32 -3.82 -1.80 -10.78
N ASN A 33 -3.91 -0.75 -11.61
CA ASN A 33 -2.78 0.13 -11.91
C ASN A 33 -2.32 0.90 -10.67
N HIS A 34 -3.26 1.42 -9.90
CA HIS A 34 -2.97 2.11 -8.63
C HIS A 34 -2.29 1.18 -7.63
N ILE A 35 -2.83 -0.01 -7.42
CA ILE A 35 -2.32 -1.03 -6.49
C ILE A 35 -0.90 -1.45 -6.87
N SER A 36 -0.64 -1.69 -8.16
CA SER A 36 0.71 -1.97 -8.65
C SER A 36 1.69 -0.83 -8.34
N HIS A 37 1.26 0.42 -8.52
CA HIS A 37 2.08 1.60 -8.25
C HIS A 37 2.42 1.74 -6.75
N ILE A 38 1.42 1.64 -5.85
CA ILE A 38 1.66 1.76 -4.40
C ILE A 38 2.54 0.63 -3.88
N ILE A 39 2.38 -0.59 -4.40
CA ILE A 39 3.19 -1.75 -4.01
C ILE A 39 4.65 -1.57 -4.47
N SER A 40 4.86 -1.11 -5.71
CA SER A 40 6.20 -0.77 -6.20
C SER A 40 6.86 0.29 -5.32
N LYS A 41 6.12 1.34 -4.95
CA LYS A 41 6.60 2.40 -4.06
C LYS A 41 6.94 1.87 -2.66
N ALA A 42 6.10 1.01 -2.10
CA ALA A 42 6.31 0.39 -0.80
C ALA A 42 7.55 -0.53 -0.79
N TYR A 43 7.75 -1.34 -1.84
CA TYR A 43 8.97 -2.15 -1.97
C TYR A 43 10.23 -1.31 -2.10
N LYS A 44 10.19 -0.21 -2.86
CA LYS A 44 11.32 0.74 -2.93
C LYS A 44 11.66 1.28 -1.55
N ARG A 45 10.68 1.71 -0.77
CA ARG A 45 10.90 2.17 0.61
C ARG A 45 11.44 1.08 1.53
N LEU A 46 10.89 -0.12 1.46
CA LEU A 46 11.40 -1.26 2.22
C LEU A 46 12.86 -1.57 1.84
N GLY A 47 13.20 -1.49 0.56
CA GLY A 47 14.57 -1.64 0.06
C GLY A 47 15.52 -0.57 0.61
N LEU A 48 15.08 0.69 0.67
CA LEU A 48 15.84 1.77 1.28
C LEU A 48 16.07 1.53 2.78
N ILE A 49 15.03 1.15 3.53
CA ILE A 49 15.16 0.80 4.95
C ILE A 49 16.21 -0.29 5.13
N ARG A 50 16.14 -1.36 4.32
CA ARG A 50 17.10 -2.46 4.36
C ARG A 50 18.54 -2.05 4.04
N ARG A 51 18.73 -1.04 3.19
CA ARG A 51 20.05 -0.56 2.78
C ARG A 51 20.69 0.36 3.82
N TYR A 52 19.89 1.24 4.42
CA TYR A 52 20.38 2.21 5.39
C TYR A 52 20.49 1.64 6.80
N TYR A 53 19.59 0.74 7.18
CA TYR A 53 19.53 0.18 8.53
C TYR A 53 20.07 -1.26 8.55
N SER A 54 21.19 -1.43 9.25
CA SER A 54 21.83 -2.73 9.46
C SER A 54 20.91 -3.75 10.14
N ILE A 55 21.22 -5.03 9.95
CA ILE A 55 20.56 -6.16 10.62
C ILE A 55 20.72 -6.09 12.15
N SER A 56 21.76 -5.43 12.67
CA SER A 56 22.01 -5.27 14.11
C SER A 56 21.03 -4.34 14.84
N ILE A 57 20.22 -3.57 14.12
CA ILE A 57 19.25 -2.65 14.74
C ILE A 57 18.12 -3.43 15.42
N SER A 58 17.61 -2.89 16.53
CA SER A 58 16.54 -3.50 17.30
C SER A 58 15.28 -3.75 16.46
N VAL A 59 14.55 -4.80 16.83
CA VAL A 59 13.32 -5.22 16.15
C VAL A 59 12.26 -4.12 16.22
N GLU A 60 12.18 -3.42 17.35
CA GLU A 60 11.21 -2.35 17.61
C GLU A 60 11.44 -1.16 16.69
N ILE A 61 12.71 -0.77 16.47
CA ILE A 61 13.05 0.34 15.57
C ILE A 61 12.71 -0.03 14.13
N LYS A 62 13.06 -1.24 13.68
CA LYS A 62 12.71 -1.72 12.33
C LYS A 62 11.20 -1.80 12.13
N LYS A 63 10.46 -2.29 13.14
CA LYS A 63 8.99 -2.34 13.14
C LYS A 63 8.41 -0.93 13.00
N THR A 64 8.91 0.01 13.80
CA THR A 64 8.50 1.42 13.79
C THR A 64 8.71 2.02 12.39
N LEU A 65 9.92 1.90 11.84
CA LEU A 65 10.24 2.38 10.50
C LEU A 65 9.33 1.79 9.43
N TYR A 66 9.05 0.49 9.49
CA TYR A 66 8.12 -0.17 8.56
C TYR A 66 6.70 0.43 8.66
N ILE A 67 6.16 0.58 9.89
CA ILE A 67 4.81 1.11 10.09
C ILE A 67 4.72 2.54 9.55
N TYR A 68 5.68 3.40 9.92
CA TYR A 68 5.65 4.82 9.57
C TYR A 68 5.95 5.12 8.11
N LEU A 69 6.86 4.37 7.47
CA LEU A 69 7.32 4.70 6.12
C LEU A 69 6.67 3.84 5.03
N VAL A 70 6.32 2.59 5.33
CA VAL A 70 5.83 1.63 4.33
C VAL A 70 4.34 1.40 4.52
N ARG A 71 3.91 0.99 5.73
CA ARG A 71 2.51 0.66 6.00
C ARG A 71 1.59 1.87 5.84
N SER A 72 2.00 3.02 6.36
CA SER A 72 1.26 4.29 6.21
C SER A 72 0.92 4.61 4.75
N GLN A 73 1.83 4.31 3.81
CA GLN A 73 1.60 4.52 2.39
C GLN A 73 0.67 3.51 1.75
N LEU A 74 0.78 2.24 2.17
CA LEU A 74 -0.09 1.19 1.66
C LEU A 74 -1.54 1.37 2.09
N VAL A 75 -1.75 2.07 3.20
CA VAL A 75 -3.08 2.28 3.79
C VAL A 75 -3.66 3.66 3.42
N TYR A 76 -2.83 4.56 2.88
CA TYR A 76 -3.26 5.90 2.50
C TYR A 76 -4.40 5.87 1.48
N CYS A 77 -5.46 6.63 1.74
CA CYS A 77 -6.67 6.70 0.91
C CYS A 77 -7.36 5.35 0.64
N SER A 78 -7.19 4.34 1.51
CA SER A 78 -7.78 3.01 1.33
C SER A 78 -9.29 3.04 1.12
N LEU A 79 -9.99 4.00 1.73
CA LEU A 79 -11.42 4.25 1.57
C LEU A 79 -11.86 4.40 0.10
N ILE A 80 -10.98 4.95 -0.75
CA ILE A 80 -11.30 5.26 -2.14
C ILE A 80 -11.00 4.06 -3.05
N TRP A 81 -9.81 3.48 -2.90
CA TRP A 81 -9.29 2.50 -3.87
C TRP A 81 -9.32 1.04 -3.39
N ARG A 82 -10.00 0.76 -2.26
CA ARG A 82 -10.03 -0.56 -1.62
C ARG A 82 -10.09 -1.68 -2.66
N PRO A 83 -9.14 -2.63 -2.64
CA PRO A 83 -9.11 -3.67 -3.67
C PRO A 83 -10.38 -4.53 -3.60
N ASN A 84 -10.95 -4.84 -4.77
CA ASN A 84 -12.13 -5.72 -4.85
C ASN A 84 -11.74 -7.19 -5.08
N PHE A 85 -10.51 -7.44 -5.55
CA PHE A 85 -10.06 -8.77 -5.91
C PHE A 85 -9.07 -9.34 -4.89
N VAL A 86 -9.22 -10.63 -4.57
CA VAL A 86 -8.30 -11.37 -3.67
C VAL A 86 -6.85 -11.27 -4.13
N LYS A 87 -6.60 -11.30 -5.45
CA LYS A 87 -5.25 -11.17 -6.02
C LYS A 87 -4.53 -9.91 -5.53
N ASP A 88 -5.26 -8.80 -5.41
CA ASP A 88 -4.70 -7.50 -5.07
C ASP A 88 -4.43 -7.39 -3.56
N PHE A 89 -5.32 -7.94 -2.74
CA PHE A 89 -5.07 -8.12 -1.30
C PHE A 89 -3.82 -8.96 -1.04
N MET A 90 -3.64 -10.05 -1.79
CA MET A 90 -2.46 -10.90 -1.68
C MET A 90 -1.18 -10.15 -2.05
N LEU A 91 -1.22 -9.24 -3.03
CA LEU A 91 -0.07 -8.42 -3.39
C LEU A 91 0.31 -7.43 -2.26
N LEU A 92 -0.67 -6.81 -1.60
CA LEU A 92 -0.44 -5.96 -0.42
C LEU A 92 0.16 -6.77 0.74
N GLU A 93 -0.42 -7.93 1.03
CA GLU A 93 0.00 -8.79 2.12
C GLU A 93 1.43 -9.30 1.93
N ARG A 94 1.84 -9.58 0.69
CA ARG A 94 3.23 -9.95 0.35
C ARG A 94 4.25 -8.89 0.78
N VAL A 95 3.90 -7.60 0.73
CA VAL A 95 4.81 -6.54 1.20
C VAL A 95 5.04 -6.68 2.71
N GLN A 96 3.97 -6.90 3.49
CA GLN A 96 4.09 -7.13 4.93
C GLN A 96 4.84 -8.43 5.25
N GLN A 97 4.58 -9.52 4.51
CA GLN A 97 5.32 -10.78 4.67
C GLN A 97 6.82 -10.60 4.44
N LYS A 98 7.23 -9.83 3.42
CA LYS A 98 8.64 -9.55 3.15
C LYS A 98 9.24 -8.61 4.21
N ALA A 99 8.47 -7.65 4.72
CA ALA A 99 8.92 -6.75 5.76
C ALA A 99 9.14 -7.48 7.09
N THR A 100 8.20 -8.31 7.53
CA THR A 100 8.30 -9.07 8.79
C THR A 100 9.51 -10.01 8.80
N LYS A 101 9.83 -10.65 7.67
CA LYS A 101 11.06 -11.44 7.51
C LYS A 101 12.33 -10.63 7.76
N TYR A 102 12.39 -9.40 7.23
CA TYR A 102 13.54 -8.52 7.46
C TYR A 102 13.59 -7.99 8.90
N ILE A 103 12.45 -7.58 9.46
CA ILE A 103 12.36 -7.01 10.81
C ILE A 103 12.90 -8.00 11.85
N LEU A 104 12.44 -9.27 11.79
CA LEU A 104 12.85 -10.34 12.70
C LEU A 104 14.14 -11.06 12.29
N ASN A 105 14.67 -10.77 11.10
CA ASN A 105 15.72 -11.57 10.45
C ASN A 105 15.39 -13.08 10.41
N ASN A 106 14.11 -13.44 10.31
CA ASN A 106 13.63 -14.82 10.39
C ASN A 106 12.89 -15.19 9.09
N PHE A 107 13.55 -16.02 8.28
CA PHE A 107 13.05 -16.45 6.97
C PHE A 107 12.33 -17.81 7.00
N VAL A 108 12.45 -18.55 8.10
CA VAL A 108 11.98 -19.95 8.25
C VAL A 108 10.56 -20.02 8.83
N SER A 109 10.26 -19.16 9.81
CA SER A 109 8.97 -19.14 10.50
C SER A 109 7.77 -18.94 9.56
N ASP A 110 6.60 -19.42 9.98
CA ASP A 110 5.35 -19.08 9.32
C ASP A 110 5.00 -17.58 9.45
N TYR A 111 4.16 -17.06 8.56
CA TYR A 111 3.74 -15.67 8.62
C TYR A 111 2.93 -15.34 9.88
N GLY A 112 2.04 -16.22 10.34
CA GLY A 112 1.23 -15.98 11.53
C GLY A 112 2.09 -15.81 12.78
N THR A 113 3.09 -16.69 12.96
CA THR A 113 4.00 -16.62 14.11
C THR A 113 4.84 -15.33 14.12
N ARG A 114 5.29 -14.87 12.94
CA ARG A 114 5.97 -13.56 12.82
C ARG A 114 5.08 -12.38 13.17
N LEU A 115 3.79 -12.44 12.85
CA LEU A 115 2.84 -11.39 13.21
C LEU A 115 2.60 -11.35 14.72
N MET A 116 2.46 -12.52 15.34
CA MET A 116 2.28 -12.65 16.78
C MET A 116 3.51 -12.11 17.53
N SER A 117 4.72 -12.49 17.13
CA SER A 117 5.94 -12.00 17.78
C SER A 117 6.15 -10.50 17.63
N LEU A 118 5.73 -9.92 16.50
CA LEU A 118 5.77 -8.48 16.28
C LEU A 118 4.57 -7.75 16.89
N ASN A 119 3.57 -8.44 17.44
CA ASN A 119 2.29 -7.87 17.85
C ASN A 119 1.71 -6.95 16.75
N MET A 120 1.50 -7.51 15.55
CA MET A 120 1.02 -6.81 14.36
C MET A 120 -0.19 -7.51 13.73
N LEU A 121 -1.11 -6.70 13.19
CA LEU A 121 -2.24 -7.19 12.42
C LEU A 121 -1.88 -7.34 10.92
N PRO A 122 -2.50 -8.28 10.20
CA PRO A 122 -2.49 -8.36 8.73
C PRO A 122 -2.81 -7.02 8.05
N SER A 123 -2.31 -6.79 6.84
CA SER A 123 -2.54 -5.51 6.12
C SER A 123 -4.01 -5.36 5.78
N VAL A 124 -4.66 -6.44 5.35
CA VAL A 124 -6.08 -6.46 4.99
C VAL A 124 -6.97 -5.96 6.13
N ILE A 125 -6.78 -6.47 7.35
CA ILE A 125 -7.60 -6.11 8.52
C ILE A 125 -7.47 -4.62 8.86
N ILE A 126 -6.28 -4.03 8.68
CA ILE A 126 -6.08 -2.60 8.97
C ILE A 126 -6.81 -1.70 7.97
N LEU A 127 -6.98 -2.14 6.72
CA LEU A 127 -7.83 -1.40 5.77
C LEU A 127 -9.28 -1.36 6.28
N GLU A 128 -9.80 -2.49 6.78
CA GLU A 128 -11.17 -2.56 7.32
C GLU A 128 -11.37 -1.72 8.58
N LEU A 129 -10.39 -1.73 9.47
CA LEU A 129 -10.42 -0.93 10.69
C LEU A 129 -10.38 0.56 10.38
N ASN A 130 -9.56 0.96 9.40
CA ASN A 130 -9.50 2.34 8.96
C ASN A 130 -10.84 2.80 8.39
N ASP A 131 -11.50 1.98 7.57
CA ASP A 131 -12.80 2.29 7.01
C ASP A 131 -13.84 2.49 8.11
N LYS A 132 -13.93 1.56 9.07
CA LYS A 132 -14.85 1.66 10.21
C LYS A 132 -14.57 2.87 11.10
N SER A 133 -13.29 3.16 11.38
CA SER A 133 -12.88 4.28 12.23
C SER A 133 -13.18 5.65 11.61
N PHE A 134 -13.19 5.72 10.27
CA PHE A 134 -13.56 6.92 9.55
C PHE A 134 -15.08 7.12 9.59
N LEU A 135 -15.84 6.07 9.34
CA LEU A 135 -17.31 6.10 9.38
C LEU A 135 -17.86 6.43 10.76
N SER A 136 -17.21 6.00 11.85
CA SER A 136 -17.66 6.32 13.21
C SER A 136 -17.41 7.76 13.64
N LYS A 137 -16.65 8.54 12.86
CA LYS A 137 -16.29 9.93 13.15
C LYS A 137 -17.04 10.93 12.28
N MET A 138 -17.82 10.45 11.32
CA MET A 138 -18.69 11.25 10.47
C MET A 138 -20.06 11.39 11.13
#